data_AF-G1UXS8-F1
#
_entry.id   AF-G1UXS8-F1
#
_cell.length_a   1.000
_cell.length_b   1.000
_cell.length_c   1.000
_cell.angle_alpha   90.00
_cell.angle_beta   90.00
_cell.angle_gamma   90.00
#
_symmetry.space_group_name_H-M   'P 1'
#
loop_
_entity.id
_entity.type
_entity.pdbx_description
1 polymer ?
#
loop_
_entity_poly.entity_id
_entity_poly.type
_entity_poly.pdbx_seq_one_letter_code
_entity_poly.pdbx_strand_id
1 'polypeptide(L)'
;SIEELASSIISVPKPAKSDLHPTTKPVALIERMVANSSPAKGLVLDPFGGSGSTLMACELLGRSCRTMELDPRFAEVIIRRWQDYTDGQALREADGATLGAA
;
A
#
# COMPACT_ATOMS: atom_id res chain seq x y z
N SER A 1 21.86 -28.74 8.26
CA SER A 1 21.86 -27.27 8.25
C SER A 1 20.68 -26.82 9.11
N ILE A 2 20.83 -25.76 9.89
CA ILE A 2 19.69 -25.17 10.58
C ILE A 2 18.96 -24.37 9.51
N GLU A 3 17.79 -24.84 9.08
CA GLU A 3 16.87 -24.03 8.29
C GLU A 3 16.47 -22.83 9.15
N GLU A 4 16.71 -21.64 8.62
CA GLU A 4 16.38 -20.37 9.28
C GLU A 4 14.85 -20.26 9.29
N LEU A 5 14.23 -20.75 10.36
CA LEU A 5 12.79 -20.73 10.53
C LEU A 5 12.31 -19.28 10.59
N ALA A 6 11.27 -18.97 9.82
CA ALA A 6 10.63 -17.67 9.85
C ALA A 6 10.13 -17.35 11.27
N SER A 7 10.72 -16.32 11.89
CA SER A 7 10.34 -15.85 13.23
C SER A 7 9.04 -15.06 13.20
N SER A 8 8.28 -15.11 14.30
CA SER A 8 7.11 -14.26 14.56
C SER A 8 7.48 -12.82 14.94
N ILE A 9 8.77 -12.54 15.14
CA ILE A 9 9.29 -11.19 15.40
C ILE A 9 9.73 -10.57 14.08
N ILE A 10 9.04 -9.50 13.67
CA ILE A 10 9.40 -8.72 12.48
C ILE A 10 9.97 -7.38 12.95
N SER A 11 11.26 -7.16 12.69
CA SER A 11 11.95 -5.92 13.02
C SER A 11 12.05 -5.04 11.77
N VAL A 12 11.29 -3.94 11.74
CA VAL A 12 11.32 -2.95 10.65
C VAL A 12 11.39 -1.57 11.30
N PRO A 13 12.35 -0.71 10.90
CA PRO A 13 12.47 0.63 11.47
C PRO A 13 11.21 1.45 11.19
N LYS A 14 10.76 2.19 12.21
CA LYS A 14 9.66 3.15 12.06
C LYS A 14 10.12 4.33 11.20
N PRO A 15 9.29 4.84 10.27
CA PRO A 15 9.60 6.09 9.57
C PRO A 15 9.77 7.23 10.60
N ALA A 16 10.88 7.96 10.50
CA ALA A 16 11.21 9.02 11.45
C ALA A 16 10.18 10.18 11.43
N LYS A 17 9.57 10.43 10.27
CA LYS A 17 8.49 11.40 10.04
C LYS A 17 7.75 11.01 8.75
N SER A 18 6.46 11.27 8.66
CA SER A 18 5.73 11.20 7.39
C SER A 18 4.90 12.45 7.23
N ASP A 19 5.16 13.21 6.17
CA ASP A 19 4.39 14.39 5.80
C ASP A 19 3.05 14.01 5.12
N LEU A 20 2.84 12.71 4.84
CA LEU A 20 1.67 12.18 4.14
C LEU A 20 0.53 11.77 5.10
N HIS A 21 0.84 11.14 6.23
CA HIS A 21 -0.15 10.75 7.24
C HIS A 21 0.49 10.61 8.64
N PRO A 22 -0.22 10.99 9.73
CA PRO A 22 0.33 10.95 11.10
C PRO A 22 0.87 9.57 11.54
N THR A 23 0.32 8.48 11.00
CA THR A 23 0.64 7.09 11.38
C THR A 23 0.98 6.16 10.20
N THR A 24 1.74 6.62 9.21
CA THR A 24 2.17 5.77 8.09
C THR A 24 2.94 4.54 8.57
N LYS A 25 2.47 3.34 8.18
CA LYS A 25 3.20 2.08 8.40
C LYS A 25 4.31 1.95 7.35
N PRO A 26 5.52 1.48 7.73
CA PRO A 26 6.58 1.23 6.76
C PRO A 26 6.16 0.14 5.75
N VAL A 27 6.40 0.38 4.46
CA VAL A 27 5.92 -0.49 3.37
C VAL A 27 6.55 -1.88 3.45
N ALA A 28 7.86 -1.96 3.75
CA ALA A 28 8.57 -3.23 3.92
C ALA A 28 7.95 -4.16 4.98
N LEU A 29 7.31 -3.60 6.02
CA LEU A 29 6.57 -4.40 7.00
C LEU A 29 5.36 -5.06 6.34
N ILE A 30 4.62 -4.30 5.54
CA ILE A 30 3.41 -4.77 4.86
C ILE A 30 3.75 -5.72 3.71
N GLU A 31 4.82 -5.48 2.95
CA GLU A 31 5.31 -6.40 1.92
C GLU A 31 5.55 -7.80 2.48
N ARG A 32 6.24 -7.90 3.63
CA ARG A 32 6.48 -9.20 4.27
C ARG A 32 5.19 -9.91 4.66
N MET A 33 4.20 -9.17 5.17
CA MET A 33 2.90 -9.72 5.53
C MET A 33 2.12 -10.19 4.28
N VAL A 34 2.05 -9.35 3.24
CA VAL A 34 1.36 -9.67 1.98
C VAL A 34 2.01 -10.88 1.29
N ALA A 35 3.33 -10.93 1.23
CA ALA A 35 4.05 -12.05 0.61
C ALA A 35 3.79 -13.38 1.34
N ASN A 36 3.65 -13.35 2.67
CA ASN A 36 3.39 -14.54 3.48
C ASN A 36 1.92 -14.98 3.44
N SER A 37 0.99 -14.05 3.19
CA SER A 37 -0.46 -14.29 3.35
C SER A 37 -1.27 -14.18 2.06
N SER A 38 -0.63 -14.00 0.90
CA SER A 38 -1.30 -13.98 -0.40
C SER A 38 -0.51 -14.71 -1.48
N PRO A 39 -1.19 -15.39 -2.42
CA PRO A 39 -0.52 -15.94 -3.59
C PRO A 39 -0.02 -14.81 -4.50
N ALA A 40 0.95 -15.14 -5.36
CA ALA A 40 1.35 -14.25 -6.46
C ALA A 40 0.14 -13.89 -7.33
N LYS A 41 0.02 -12.62 -7.75
CA LYS A 41 -1.15 -12.08 -8.46
C LYS A 41 -2.48 -12.20 -7.71
N GLY A 42 -2.44 -12.49 -6.40
CA GLY A 42 -3.61 -12.52 -5.54
C GLY A 42 -4.22 -11.14 -5.33
N LEU A 43 -5.43 -11.13 -4.74
CA LEU A 43 -6.14 -9.92 -4.35
C LEU A 43 -6.03 -9.69 -2.85
N VAL A 44 -5.64 -8.48 -2.45
CA VAL A 44 -5.56 -8.03 -1.05
C VAL A 44 -6.62 -6.97 -0.81
N LEU A 45 -7.34 -7.07 0.32
CA LEU A 45 -8.31 -6.07 0.78
C LEU A 45 -7.72 -5.30 1.97
N ASP A 46 -7.79 -3.97 1.91
CA ASP A 46 -7.47 -3.08 3.02
C ASP A 46 -8.61 -2.07 3.24
N PRO A 47 -9.49 -2.29 4.23
CA PRO A 47 -10.61 -1.40 4.47
C PRO A 47 -10.21 -0.07 5.17
N PHE A 48 -8.94 0.11 5.53
CA PHE A 48 -8.43 1.28 6.26
C PHE A 48 -7.13 1.79 5.63
N GLY A 49 -7.23 2.31 4.41
CA GLY A 49 -6.09 2.63 3.55
C GLY A 49 -5.07 3.58 4.17
N GLY A 50 -5.50 4.56 4.97
CA GLY A 50 -4.62 5.55 5.59
C GLY A 50 -3.75 6.25 4.54
N SER A 51 -2.42 6.05 4.59
CA SER A 51 -1.49 6.56 3.57
C SER A 51 -1.21 5.59 2.41
N GLY A 52 -1.94 4.49 2.29
CA GLY A 52 -1.86 3.56 1.16
C GLY A 52 -0.72 2.56 1.23
N SER A 53 -0.15 2.28 2.40
CA SER A 53 1.02 1.37 2.49
C SER A 53 0.72 -0.04 1.98
N THR A 54 -0.52 -0.54 2.12
CA THR A 54 -0.94 -1.83 1.57
C THR A 54 -1.01 -1.81 0.04
N LEU A 55 -1.56 -0.74 -0.55
CA LEU A 55 -1.57 -0.55 -2.00
C LEU A 55 -0.13 -0.55 -2.56
N MET A 56 0.77 0.21 -1.94
CA MET A 56 2.18 0.26 -2.36
C MET A 56 2.86 -1.10 -2.27
N ALA A 57 2.65 -1.83 -1.17
CA ALA A 57 3.21 -3.18 -1.01
C ALA A 57 2.66 -4.15 -2.06
N CYS A 58 1.38 -4.05 -2.41
CA CYS A 58 0.79 -4.87 -3.46
C CYS A 58 1.37 -4.54 -4.83
N GLU A 59 1.56 -3.26 -5.14
CA GLU A 59 2.19 -2.81 -6.40
C GLU A 59 3.61 -3.38 -6.54
N LEU A 60 4.46 -3.19 -5.52
CA LEU A 60 5.83 -3.73 -5.46
C LEU A 60 5.89 -5.25 -5.66
N LEU A 61 4.89 -5.96 -5.14
CA LEU A 61 4.82 -7.40 -5.19
C LEU A 61 4.04 -7.92 -6.42
N GLY A 62 3.46 -7.07 -7.26
CA GLY A 62 2.61 -7.51 -8.37
C GLY A 62 1.33 -8.25 -7.91
N ARG A 63 0.67 -7.72 -6.89
CA ARG A 63 -0.65 -8.16 -6.38
C ARG A 63 -1.70 -7.08 -6.67
N SER A 64 -2.93 -7.50 -6.86
CA SER A 64 -4.06 -6.56 -6.92
C SER A 64 -4.44 -6.13 -5.51
N CYS A 65 -4.80 -4.86 -5.35
CA CYS A 65 -5.26 -4.31 -4.07
C CYS A 65 -6.63 -3.65 -4.23
N ARG A 66 -7.53 -3.89 -3.28
CA ARG A 66 -8.73 -3.10 -3.06
C ARG A 66 -8.56 -2.39 -1.73
N THR A 67 -8.36 -1.08 -1.76
CA THR A 67 -8.24 -0.27 -0.55
C THR A 67 -9.40 0.70 -0.43
N MET A 68 -9.85 0.93 0.80
CA MET A 68 -10.90 1.91 1.11
C MET A 68 -10.36 2.91 2.13
N GLU A 69 -10.69 4.17 1.94
CA GLU A 69 -10.37 5.23 2.89
C GLU A 69 -11.59 6.16 3.03
N LEU A 70 -11.93 6.50 4.26
CA LEU A 70 -13.10 7.31 4.59
C LEU A 70 -12.83 8.80 4.40
N ASP A 71 -11.64 9.26 4.79
CA ASP A 71 -11.28 10.66 4.67
C ASP A 71 -10.79 10.97 3.24
N PRO A 72 -11.51 11.82 2.48
CA PRO A 72 -11.13 12.12 1.10
C PRO A 72 -9.73 12.74 0.99
N ARG A 73 -9.23 13.41 2.04
CA ARG A 73 -7.87 13.97 2.06
C ARG A 73 -6.82 12.86 2.02
N PHE A 74 -7.07 11.75 2.69
CA PHE A 74 -6.16 10.61 2.69
C PHE A 74 -6.35 9.73 1.45
N ALA A 75 -7.56 9.64 0.90
CA ALA A 75 -7.78 9.05 -0.42
C ALA A 75 -6.91 9.74 -1.49
N GLU A 76 -6.86 11.09 -1.48
CA GLU A 76 -5.99 11.87 -2.38
C GLU A 76 -4.50 11.58 -2.16
N VAL A 77 -4.07 11.45 -0.90
CA VAL A 77 -2.68 11.04 -0.57
C VAL A 77 -2.35 9.67 -1.16
N ILE A 78 -3.26 8.70 -1.06
CA ILE A 78 -3.08 7.35 -1.62
C ILE A 78 -2.92 7.43 -3.14
N ILE A 79 -3.82 8.17 -3.82
CA ILE A 79 -3.82 8.33 -5.27
C ILE A 79 -2.49 8.92 -5.74
N ARG A 80 -2.08 10.07 -5.18
CA ARG A 80 -0.82 10.72 -5.56
C ARG A 80 0.38 9.82 -5.31
N ARG A 81 0.45 9.22 -4.12
CA ARG A 81 1.56 8.34 -3.75
C ARG A 81 1.72 7.16 -4.72
N TRP A 82 0.60 6.57 -5.18
CA TRP A 82 0.64 5.48 -6.16
C TRP A 82 1.05 5.99 -7.55
N GLN A 83 0.49 7.11 -8.00
CA GLN A 83 0.86 7.71 -9.30
C GLN A 83 2.34 8.10 -9.35
N ASP A 84 2.85 8.78 -8.32
CA ASP A 84 4.25 9.21 -8.23
C ASP A 84 5.23 8.03 -8.24
N TYR A 85 4.79 6.85 -7.77
CA TYR A 85 5.62 5.64 -7.74
C TYR A 85 5.56 4.85 -9.05
N THR A 86 4.41 4.82 -9.72
CA THR A 86 4.17 3.98 -10.90
C THR A 86 4.30 4.72 -12.23
N ASP A 87 4.37 6.05 -12.19
CA ASP A 87 4.12 6.95 -13.33
C ASP A 87 2.74 6.72 -13.99
N GLY A 88 1.83 6.06 -13.27
CA GLY A 88 0.48 5.72 -13.71
C GLY A 88 -0.51 6.88 -13.57
N GLN A 89 -1.69 6.72 -14.19
CA GLN A 89 -2.82 7.64 -14.04
C GLN A 89 -3.97 6.93 -13.34
N ALA A 90 -4.40 7.42 -12.18
CA ALA A 90 -5.55 6.88 -11.49
C ALA A 90 -6.84 7.30 -12.20
N LEU A 91 -7.75 6.36 -12.43
CA LEU A 91 -8.99 6.59 -13.15
C LEU A 91 -10.18 6.29 -12.23
N ARG A 92 -11.21 7.13 -12.31
CA ARG A 92 -12.49 6.86 -11.67
C ARG A 92 -13.25 5.82 -12.49
N GLU A 93 -13.62 4.70 -11.87
CA GLU A 93 -14.30 3.59 -12.56
C GLU A 93 -15.62 4.00 -13.24
N ALA A 94 -16.38 4.92 -12.64
CA ALA A 94 -17.70 5.30 -13.11
C ALA A 94 -17.71 5.99 -14.49
N ASP A 95 -16.66 6.75 -14.83
CA ASP A 95 -16.63 7.60 -16.03
C ASP A 95 -15.24 7.74 -16.69
N GLY A 96 -14.21 7.08 -16.15
CA GLY A 96 -12.85 7.10 -16.67
C GLY A 96 -12.11 8.41 -16.44
N ALA A 97 -12.64 9.35 -15.67
CA ALA A 97 -11.95 10.61 -15.41
C ALA A 97 -10.67 10.38 -14.58
N THR A 98 -9.60 11.09 -14.93
CA THR A 98 -8.35 11.07 -14.16
C THR A 98 -8.55 11.67 -12.77
N LEU A 99 -8.03 10.99 -11.75
CA LEU A 99 -8.01 11.43 -10.36
C LEU A 99 -6.67 12.10 -10.02
N GLY A 100 -6.65 12.95 -8.99
CA GLY A 100 -5.41 13.62 -8.55
C GLY A 100 -4.84 14.64 -9.56
N ALA A 101 -5.59 14.98 -10.61
CA ALA A 101 -5.27 16.11 -11.48
C ALA A 101 -5.64 17.41 -10.75
N ALA A 102 -4.66 18.28 -10.54
CA ALA A 102 -4.87 19.68 -10.18
C ALA A 102 -4.94 20.53 -11.45
#